data_AF-A0A4V2NIF4-F1
#
_entry.id   AF-A0A4V2NIF4-F1
#
_cell.length_a   1.000
_cell.length_b   1.000
_cell.length_c   1.000
_cell.angle_alpha   90.00
_cell.angle_beta   90.00
_cell.angle_gamma   90.00
#
_symmetry.space_group_name_H-M   'P 1'
#
loop_
_entity.id
_entity.type
_entity.pdbx_description
1 polymer ?
#
loop_
_entity_poly.entity_id
_entity_poly.type
_entity_poly.pdbx_seq_one_letter_code
_entity_poly.pdbx_strand_id
1 'polypeptide(L)' 'PIKKKKNIPLFDVEKKYNKMIGKIRVVIEHINSQLKTFRILSERYRNRRKRFGLRINLIAALVNRINFQ' A
#
# COMPACT_ATOMS: atom_id res chain seq x y z
N PRO A 1 -9.13 -7.77 6.68
CA PRO A 1 -9.24 -8.63 7.88
C PRO A 1 -10.67 -9.12 8.09
N ILE A 2 -10.81 -10.38 8.54
CA ILE A 2 -12.05 -10.98 8.98
C ILE A 2 -12.58 -10.17 10.16
N LYS A 3 -13.79 -9.64 10.02
CA LYS A 3 -14.45 -8.83 11.04
C LYS A 3 -15.15 -9.77 12.02
N LYS A 4 -15.08 -9.46 13.31
CA LYS A 4 -15.86 -10.18 14.34
C LYS A 4 -17.36 -9.96 14.11
N LYS A 5 -18.17 -10.99 14.37
CA LYS A 5 -19.63 -10.86 14.42
C LYS A 5 -20.05 -10.39 15.82
N LYS A 6 -21.26 -9.85 15.95
CA LYS A 6 -21.80 -9.44 17.26
C LYS A 6 -21.82 -10.66 18.19
N ASN A 7 -21.27 -10.50 19.39
CA ASN A 7 -21.20 -11.53 20.45
C ASN A 7 -20.44 -12.82 20.10
N ILE A 8 -19.70 -12.87 18.99
CA ILE A 8 -18.89 -14.04 18.61
C ILE A 8 -17.42 -13.60 18.53
N PRO A 9 -16.52 -14.14 19.37
CA PRO A 9 -15.11 -13.86 19.28
C PRO A 9 -14.52 -14.46 18.00
N LEU A 10 -13.41 -13.89 17.52
CA LEU A 10 -12.66 -14.49 16.42
C LEU A 10 -12.05 -15.81 16.87
N PHE A 11 -12.15 -16.84 16.03
CA PHE A 11 -11.42 -18.08 16.23
C PHE A 11 -9.92 -17.83 16.08
N ASP A 12 -9.09 -18.65 16.72
CA ASP A 12 -7.64 -18.45 16.68
C ASP A 12 -7.05 -18.57 15.28
N VAL A 13 -7.67 -19.37 14.41
CA VAL A 13 -7.31 -19.47 12.99
C VAL A 13 -7.57 -18.14 12.26
N GLU A 14 -8.70 -17.49 12.53
CA GLU A 14 -9.05 -16.18 11.94
C GLU A 14 -8.12 -15.08 12.47
N LYS A 15 -7.74 -15.13 13.74
CA LYS A 15 -6.74 -14.22 14.32
C LYS A 15 -5.38 -14.39 13.65
N LYS A 16 -4.91 -15.63 13.48
CA LYS A 16 -3.65 -15.94 12.79
C LYS A 16 -3.67 -15.44 11.34
N TYR A 17 -4.77 -15.68 10.62
CA TYR A 17 -4.98 -15.16 9.27
C TYR A 17 -4.94 -13.62 9.23
N ASN A 18 -5.66 -12.95 10.12
CA ASN A 18 -5.66 -11.50 10.21
C ASN A 18 -4.27 -10.93 10.53
N LYS A 19 -3.49 -11.60 11.40
CA LYS A 19 -2.10 -11.22 11.70
C LYS A 19 -1.19 -11.35 10.48
N MET A 20 -1.33 -12.43 9.71
CA MET A 20 -0.59 -12.62 8.45
C MET A 20 -0.90 -11.51 7.44
N ILE A 21 -2.18 -11.22 7.20
CA ILE A 21 -2.60 -10.13 6.31
C ILE A 21 -2.09 -8.78 6.82
N GLY A 22 -2.11 -8.57 8.15
CA GLY A 22 -1.56 -7.36 8.77
C GLY A 22 -0.09 -7.15 8.45
N LYS A 23 0.75 -8.20 8.57
CA LYS A 23 2.18 -8.12 8.22
C LYS A 23 2.40 -7.70 6.76
N ILE A 24 1.62 -8.24 5.83
CA ILE A 24 1.72 -7.88 4.40
C ILE A 24 1.28 -6.43 4.19
N ARG A 25 0.18 -5.99 4.82
CA ARG A 25 -0.32 -4.62 4.71
C ARG A 25 0.67 -3.59 5.22
N VAL A 26 1.34 -3.86 6.34
CA VAL A 26 2.34 -2.94 6.90
C VAL A 26 3.40 -2.60 5.86
N VAL A 27 3.95 -3.59 5.15
CA VAL A 27 4.95 -3.34 4.09
C VAL A 27 4.36 -2.49 2.96
N ILE A 28 3.15 -2.82 2.51
CA ILE A 28 2.44 -2.08 1.45
C ILE A 28 2.14 -0.63 1.87
N GLU A 29 1.74 -0.41 3.12
CA GLU A 29 1.43 0.91 3.67
C GLU A 29 2.67 1.80 3.75
N HIS A 30 3.84 1.24 4.12
CA HIS A 30 5.10 1.97 4.06
C HIS A 30 5.46 2.39 2.62
N ILE A 31 5.34 1.48 1.65
CA ILE A 31 5.58 1.80 0.24
C ILE A 31 4.60 2.88 -0.25
N ASN A 32 3.32 2.76 0.10
CA ASN A 32 2.30 3.77 -0.24
C ASN A 32 2.58 5.12 0.39
N SER A 33 3.09 5.16 1.63
CA SER A 33 3.50 6.39 2.29
C SER A 33 4.65 7.06 1.54
N GLN A 34 5.70 6.30 1.17
CA GLN A 34 6.82 6.81 0.37
C GLN A 34 6.35 7.32 -1.00
N LEU A 35 5.45 6.59 -1.67
CA LEU A 35 4.89 7.01 -2.95
C LEU A 35 4.07 8.30 -2.84
N LYS A 36 3.37 8.52 -1.73
CA LYS A 36 2.58 9.75 -1.50
C LYS A 36 3.42 10.99 -1.22
N THR A 37 4.73 10.87 -0.99
CA THR A 37 5.63 12.04 -0.94
C THR A 37 5.66 12.78 -2.28
N PHE A 38 5.44 12.06 -3.39
CA PHE A 38 5.36 12.65 -4.72
C PHE A 38 3.97 13.26 -4.94
N ARG A 39 3.91 14.60 -5.11
CA ARG A 39 2.65 15.35 -5.35
C ARG A 39 1.80 14.81 -6.50
N ILE A 40 2.44 14.21 -7.50
CA ILE A 40 1.77 13.55 -8.63
C ILE A 40 0.88 12.37 -8.21
N LEU A 41 1.15 11.75 -7.05
CA LEU A 41 0.42 10.62 -6.46
C LEU A 41 -0.44 11.03 -5.25
N SER A 42 -0.06 12.08 -4.52
CA SER A 42 -0.84 12.56 -3.36
C SER A 42 -1.91 13.60 -3.70
N GLU A 43 -1.74 14.37 -4.77
CA GLU A 43 -2.69 15.39 -5.20
C GLU A 43 -3.45 14.99 -6.48
N ARG A 44 -4.47 15.77 -6.81
CA ARG A 44 -5.21 15.60 -8.07
C ARG A 44 -4.27 15.86 -9.25
N TYR A 45 -4.05 14.83 -10.06
CA TYR A 45 -3.23 14.91 -11.26
C TYR A 45 -3.84 15.86 -12.31
N ARG A 46 -3.13 16.94 -12.67
CA ARG A 46 -3.58 17.98 -13.63
C ARG A 46 -2.92 17.94 -15.01
N ASN A 47 -1.96 17.04 -15.25
CA ASN A 47 -1.25 16.97 -16.53
C ASN A 47 -1.96 15.98 -17.52
N ARG A 48 -1.60 16.01 -18.80
CA ARG A 48 -2.12 15.08 -19.81
C ARG A 48 -1.80 13.63 -19.41
N ARG A 49 -2.79 12.74 -19.51
CA ARG A 49 -2.72 11.35 -19.03
C ARG A 49 -1.95 10.39 -19.95
N LYS A 50 -1.61 10.80 -21.19
CA LYS A 50 -0.88 9.95 -22.17
C LYS A 50 0.40 9.30 -21.62
N ARG A 51 1.12 9.98 -20.71
CA ARG A 51 2.36 9.48 -20.08
C ARG A 51 2.23 9.20 -18.58
N PHE A 52 1.01 9.09 -18.04
CA PHE A 52 0.80 8.90 -16.61
C PHE A 52 1.43 7.59 -16.10
N GLY A 53 1.19 6.46 -16.80
CA GLY A 53 1.78 5.18 -16.46
C GLY A 53 3.31 5.20 -16.45
N LEU A 54 3.93 5.81 -17.47
CA LEU A 54 5.39 5.96 -17.53
C LEU A 54 5.93 6.74 -16.32
N ARG A 55 5.28 7.83 -15.92
CA ARG A 55 5.68 8.62 -14.74
C ARG A 55 5.57 7.82 -13.45
N ILE A 56 4.49 7.06 -13.29
CA ILE A 56 4.33 6.16 -12.12
C ILE A 56 5.41 5.08 -12.11
N ASN A 57 5.69 4.45 -13.24
CA ASN A 57 6.71 3.38 -13.33
C ASN A 57 8.10 3.91 -12.94
N LEU A 58 8.46 5.11 -13.39
CA LEU A 58 9.73 5.74 -13.04
C LEU A 58 9.82 6.06 -11.54
N ILE A 59 8.73 6.58 -10.94
CA ILE A 59 8.68 6.84 -9.49
C ILE A 59 8.79 5.54 -8.70
N ALA A 60 8.08 4.48 -9.13
CA ALA A 60 8.18 3.17 -8.51
C ALA A 60 9.60 2.60 -8.58
N ALA A 61 10.29 2.76 -9.72
CA ALA A 61 11.68 2.35 -9.87
C ALA A 61 12.62 3.09 -8.89
N LEU A 62 12.41 4.40 -8.69
CA LEU A 62 13.17 5.19 -7.72
C LEU A 62 12.91 4.74 -6.27
N VAL A 63 11.65 4.55 -5.90
CA VAL A 63 11.25 4.06 -4.57
C VAL A 63 11.82 2.66 -4.30
N ASN A 64 11.77 1.77 -5.29
CA ASN A 64 12.41 0.45 -5.18
C ASN A 64 13.91 0.60 -4.92
N ARG A 65 14.62 1.41 -5.70
CA ARG A 65 16.05 1.65 -5.52
C ARG A 65 16.39 2.14 -4.10
N ILE A 66 15.60 3.05 -3.54
CA ILE A 66 15.79 3.58 -2.18
C ILE A 66 15.61 2.48 -1.13
N ASN A 67 14.62 1.59 -1.30
CA ASN A 67 14.33 0.52 -0.35
C ASN A 67 15.31 -0.67 -0.41
N PHE A 68 16.12 -0.78 -1.47
CA PHE A 68 17.14 -1.82 -1.63
C PHE A 68 18.55 -1.39 -1.14
N GLN A 69 18.72 -0.14 -0.69
CA GLN A 69 19.91 0.33 0.03
C GLN A 69 19.72 0.17 1.54
#